data_AF-A0A517NB45-F1
#
_entry.id   AF-A0A517NB45-F1
#
_cell.length_a   1.000
_cell.length_b   1.000
_cell.length_c   1.000
_cell.angle_alpha   90.00
_cell.angle_beta   90.00
_cell.angle_gamma   90.00
#
_symmetry.space_group_name_H-M   'P 1'
#
loop_
_entity.id
_entity.type
_entity.pdbx_description
1 polymer ?
#
loop_
_entity_poly.entity_id
_entity_poly.type
_entity_poly.pdbx_seq_one_letter_code
_entity_poly.pdbx_strand_id
1 'polypeptide(L)'
;MNMQPLYLEEANRRLAGYVAFEERIIAESKQAVDCLNCESFLRAGIDAFNYLVWIDQEMRLAALSGKMGIAIDSEEFGELEDFISSTLIQWLGQSDRAMQWIKQCEDRHYVVDGKEDLLSCIDQARLIANPSYEMTDALEELELDALREHESGETAEWFSSEK
;
A
#
# COMPACT_ATOMS: atom_id res chain seq x y z
N MET A 1 -21.82 56.34 39.74
CA MET A 1 -21.98 54.86 39.63
C MET A 1 -21.16 54.41 38.41
N ASN A 2 -19.96 53.87 38.64
CA ASN A 2 -19.02 53.50 37.57
C ASN A 2 -19.36 52.11 37.02
N MET A 3 -20.12 52.04 35.91
CA MET A 3 -20.47 50.78 35.21
C MET A 3 -19.43 50.32 34.18
N GLN A 4 -18.34 51.07 33.97
CA GLN A 4 -17.33 50.77 32.94
C GLN A 4 -16.44 49.52 33.17
N PRO A 5 -16.12 49.05 34.41
CA PRO A 5 -15.20 47.91 34.57
C PRO A 5 -15.79 46.56 34.17
N LEU A 6 -17.07 46.32 34.48
CA LEU A 6 -17.73 45.02 34.34
C LEU A 6 -18.00 44.62 32.88
N TYR A 7 -18.29 45.60 32.02
CA TYR A 7 -18.47 45.37 30.59
C TYR A 7 -17.16 45.08 29.87
N LEU A 8 -16.05 45.71 30.29
CA LEU A 8 -14.71 45.45 29.75
C LEU A 8 -14.22 44.06 30.15
N GLU A 9 -14.48 43.63 31.39
CA GLU A 9 -14.15 42.28 31.86
C GLU A 9 -14.97 41.19 31.15
N GLU A 10 -16.28 41.40 30.98
CA GLU A 10 -17.15 40.48 30.22
C GLU A 10 -16.76 40.43 28.73
N ALA A 11 -16.43 41.57 28.12
CA ALA A 11 -15.94 41.63 26.75
C ALA A 11 -14.60 40.91 26.58
N ASN A 12 -13.64 41.11 27.50
CA ASN A 12 -12.36 40.41 27.48
C ASN A 12 -12.54 38.89 27.69
N ARG A 13 -13.46 38.47 28.56
CA ARG A 13 -13.78 37.03 28.75
C ARG A 13 -14.38 36.42 27.48
N ARG A 14 -15.29 37.12 26.81
CA ARG A 14 -15.88 36.67 25.53
C ARG A 14 -14.86 36.66 24.40
N LEU A 15 -13.96 37.66 24.35
CA LEU A 15 -12.88 37.73 23.39
C LEU A 15 -11.88 36.59 23.60
N ALA A 16 -11.48 36.31 24.84
CA ALA A 16 -10.62 35.18 25.18
C ALA A 16 -11.28 33.84 24.85
N GLY A 17 -12.59 33.70 25.09
CA GLY A 17 -13.37 32.54 24.68
C GLY A 17 -13.45 32.38 23.15
N TYR A 18 -13.54 33.49 22.42
CA TYR A 18 -13.55 33.48 20.95
C TYR A 18 -12.18 33.14 20.36
N VAL A 19 -11.10 33.69 20.91
CA VAL A 19 -9.71 33.38 20.50
C VAL A 19 -9.39 31.90 20.75
N ALA A 20 -9.75 31.36 21.92
CA ALA A 20 -9.56 29.94 22.21
C ALA A 20 -10.43 29.01 21.34
N PHE A 21 -11.62 29.47 20.95
CA PHE A 21 -12.51 28.75 20.03
C PHE A 21 -12.00 28.80 18.57
N GLU A 22 -11.43 29.94 18.17
CA GLU A 22 -10.86 30.16 16.84
C GLU A 22 -9.56 29.36 16.64
N GLU A 23 -8.67 29.32 17.63
CA GLU A 23 -7.46 28.47 17.58
C GLU A 23 -7.80 26.98 17.45
N ARG A 24 -8.82 26.51 18.17
CA ARG A 24 -9.26 25.11 18.08
C ARG A 24 -9.87 24.79 16.72
N ILE A 25 -10.75 25.66 16.19
CA ILE A 25 -11.34 25.47 14.86
C ILE A 25 -10.28 25.57 13.76
N ILE A 26 -9.32 26.48 13.86
CA ILE A 26 -8.20 26.57 12.90
C ILE A 26 -7.35 25.31 12.96
N ALA A 27 -7.05 24.79 14.15
CA ALA A 27 -6.32 23.55 14.32
C ALA A 27 -7.09 22.33 13.76
N GLU A 28 -8.38 22.21 14.08
CA GLU A 28 -9.27 21.16 13.54
C GLU A 28 -9.39 21.26 12.01
N SER A 29 -9.49 22.47 11.46
CA SER A 29 -9.56 22.71 10.01
C SER A 29 -8.26 22.36 9.31
N LYS A 30 -7.11 22.73 9.89
CA LYS A 30 -5.79 22.35 9.36
C LYS A 30 -5.61 20.83 9.38
N GLN A 31 -6.01 20.19 10.48
CA GLN A 31 -5.94 18.73 10.60
C GLN A 31 -6.86 18.03 9.60
N ALA A 32 -8.07 18.54 9.36
CA ALA A 32 -8.98 18.00 8.35
C ALA A 32 -8.40 18.11 6.93
N VAL A 33 -7.75 19.23 6.60
CA VAL A 33 -7.04 19.41 5.32
C VAL A 33 -5.84 18.46 5.20
N ASP A 34 -5.04 18.33 6.27
CA ASP A 34 -3.93 17.38 6.32
C ASP A 34 -4.44 15.94 6.13
N CYS A 35 -5.60 15.59 6.71
CA CYS A 35 -6.19 14.27 6.53
C CYS A 35 -6.58 13.99 5.07
N LEU A 36 -7.29 14.91 4.41
CA LEU A 36 -7.69 14.75 3.01
C LEU A 36 -6.49 14.60 2.05
N ASN A 37 -5.42 15.37 2.31
CA ASN A 37 -4.18 15.27 1.54
C ASN A 37 -3.49 13.93 1.74
N CYS A 38 -3.49 13.42 2.97
CA CYS A 38 -2.92 12.12 3.30
C CYS A 38 -3.77 10.95 2.79
N GLU A 39 -5.10 11.05 2.76
CA GLU A 39 -5.96 10.06 2.09
C GLU A 39 -5.70 10.00 0.58
N SER A 40 -5.52 11.17 -0.04
CA SER A 40 -5.12 11.24 -1.46
C SER A 40 -3.73 10.61 -1.67
N PHE A 41 -2.81 10.81 -0.73
CA PHE A 41 -1.50 10.15 -0.71
C PHE A 41 -1.62 8.63 -0.53
N LEU A 42 -2.50 8.14 0.36
CA LEU A 42 -2.76 6.71 0.53
C LEU A 42 -3.26 6.09 -0.78
N ARG A 43 -4.26 6.72 -1.41
CA ARG A 43 -4.80 6.25 -2.69
C ARG A 43 -3.72 6.19 -3.76
N ALA A 44 -2.91 7.24 -3.89
CA ALA A 44 -1.78 7.22 -4.82
C ALA A 44 -0.77 6.11 -4.51
N GLY A 45 -0.53 5.82 -3.23
CA GLY A 45 0.31 4.70 -2.80
C GLY A 45 -0.25 3.34 -3.19
N ILE A 46 -1.55 3.13 -2.97
CA ILE A 46 -2.28 1.91 -3.36
C ILE A 46 -2.28 1.75 -4.89
N ASP A 47 -2.57 2.82 -5.63
CA ASP A 47 -2.55 2.81 -7.09
C ASP A 47 -1.15 2.48 -7.63
N ALA A 48 -0.10 3.04 -7.00
CA ALA A 48 1.28 2.73 -7.34
C ALA A 48 1.63 1.26 -7.09
N PHE A 49 1.19 0.69 -5.97
CA PHE A 49 1.37 -0.74 -5.68
C PHE A 49 0.65 -1.61 -6.72
N ASN A 50 -0.63 -1.33 -6.98
CA ASN A 50 -1.42 -2.09 -7.96
C ASN A 50 -0.78 -2.04 -9.36
N TYR A 51 -0.21 -0.90 -9.73
CA TYR A 51 0.50 -0.75 -10.99
C TYR A 51 1.80 -1.58 -11.04
N LEU A 52 2.56 -1.63 -9.93
CA LEU A 52 3.77 -2.47 -9.84
C LEU A 52 3.44 -3.96 -9.95
N VAL A 53 2.39 -4.42 -9.25
CA VAL A 53 1.93 -5.82 -9.33
C VAL A 53 1.45 -6.16 -10.74
N TRP A 54 0.70 -5.26 -11.37
CA TRP A 54 0.26 -5.45 -12.75
C TRP A 54 1.44 -5.56 -13.72
N ILE A 55 2.47 -4.72 -13.58
CA ILE A 55 3.70 -4.82 -14.39
C ILE A 55 4.39 -6.17 -14.19
N ASP A 56 4.57 -6.61 -12.94
CA ASP A 56 5.21 -7.90 -12.65
C ASP A 56 4.46 -9.06 -13.33
N GLN A 57 3.13 -9.07 -13.23
CA GLN A 57 2.28 -10.08 -13.85
C GLN A 57 2.38 -10.06 -15.38
N GLU A 58 2.25 -8.88 -16.01
CA GLU A 58 2.36 -8.75 -17.47
C GLU A 58 3.73 -9.17 -17.97
N MET A 59 4.80 -8.83 -17.24
CA MET A 59 6.17 -9.22 -17.59
C MET A 59 6.36 -10.73 -17.52
N ARG A 60 5.93 -11.38 -16.43
CA ARG A 60 5.99 -12.85 -16.28
C ARG A 60 5.19 -13.54 -17.39
N LEU A 61 3.99 -13.06 -17.69
CA LEU A 61 3.15 -13.59 -18.76
C LEU A 61 3.79 -13.39 -20.15
N ALA A 62 4.41 -12.25 -20.42
CA ALA A 62 5.10 -11.97 -21.67
C ALA A 62 6.33 -12.86 -21.87
N ALA A 63 7.08 -13.13 -20.80
CA ALA A 63 8.22 -14.05 -20.81
C ALA A 63 7.75 -15.50 -21.05
N LEU A 64 6.77 -15.98 -20.29
CA LEU A 64 6.21 -17.33 -20.43
C LEU A 64 5.59 -17.59 -21.80
N SER A 65 4.91 -16.59 -22.38
CA SER A 65 4.31 -16.69 -23.71
C SER A 65 5.29 -16.46 -24.87
N GLY A 66 6.58 -16.21 -24.57
CA GLY A 66 7.62 -15.93 -25.57
C GLY A 66 7.45 -14.60 -26.31
N LYS A 67 6.50 -13.75 -25.90
CA LYS A 67 6.22 -12.44 -26.54
C LYS A 67 7.28 -11.39 -26.24
N MET A 68 7.98 -11.54 -25.12
CA MET A 68 9.01 -10.60 -24.68
C MET A 68 10.33 -10.76 -25.44
N GLY A 69 10.55 -11.90 -26.09
CA GLY A 69 11.83 -12.24 -26.73
C GLY A 69 12.97 -12.49 -25.73
N ILE A 70 12.66 -12.48 -24.43
CA ILE A 70 13.57 -12.70 -23.31
C ILE A 70 13.12 -13.98 -22.61
N ALA A 71 14.06 -14.90 -22.36
CA ALA A 71 13.76 -16.17 -21.67
C ALA A 71 13.65 -15.94 -20.16
N ILE A 72 12.76 -16.67 -19.49
CA ILE A 72 12.51 -16.50 -18.05
C ILE A 72 13.71 -16.85 -17.17
N ASP A 73 14.61 -17.69 -17.68
CA ASP A 73 15.86 -18.12 -17.04
C ASP A 73 17.07 -17.27 -17.44
N SER A 74 16.84 -16.19 -18.19
CA SER A 74 17.91 -15.29 -18.64
C SER A 74 18.33 -14.29 -17.56
N GLU A 75 19.59 -13.88 -17.59
CA GLU A 75 20.13 -12.81 -16.75
C GLU A 75 19.33 -11.50 -16.92
N GLU A 76 18.91 -11.18 -18.15
CA GLU A 76 18.09 -10.00 -18.46
C GLU A 76 16.72 -10.03 -17.77
N PHE A 77 16.10 -11.22 -17.64
CA PHE A 77 14.86 -11.36 -16.88
C PHE A 77 15.11 -11.18 -15.37
N GLY A 78 16.21 -11.74 -14.86
CA GLY A 78 16.63 -11.55 -13.47
C GLY A 78 16.85 -10.07 -13.10
N GLU A 79 17.47 -9.28 -13.99
CA GLU A 79 17.65 -7.84 -13.78
C GLU A 79 16.31 -7.09 -13.66
N LEU A 80 15.28 -7.52 -14.40
CA LEU A 80 13.94 -6.94 -14.31
C LEU A 80 13.25 -7.33 -13.00
N GLU A 81 13.36 -8.58 -12.57
CA GLU A 81 12.85 -9.02 -11.26
C GLU A 81 13.51 -8.27 -10.10
N ASP A 82 14.83 -8.06 -10.17
CA ASP A 82 15.57 -7.26 -9.20
C ASP A 82 15.11 -5.80 -9.18
N PHE A 83 14.83 -5.22 -10.36
CA PHE A 83 14.30 -3.87 -10.46
C PHE A 83 12.93 -3.73 -9.80
N ILE A 84 12.00 -4.65 -10.08
CA ILE A 84 10.66 -4.66 -9.47
C ILE A 84 10.77 -4.84 -7.96
N SER A 85 11.57 -5.80 -7.51
CA SER A 85 11.81 -6.08 -6.08
C SER A 85 12.37 -4.86 -5.37
N SER A 86 13.38 -4.20 -5.95
CA SER A 86 13.96 -2.98 -5.38
C SER A 86 12.95 -1.82 -5.30
N THR A 87 12.06 -1.72 -6.29
CA THR A 87 11.01 -0.70 -6.34
C THR A 87 9.95 -0.96 -5.27
N LEU A 88 9.57 -2.22 -5.05
CA LEU A 88 8.65 -2.61 -3.97
C LEU A 88 9.26 -2.36 -2.59
N ILE A 89 10.56 -2.60 -2.39
CA ILE A 89 11.26 -2.26 -1.14
C ILE A 89 11.21 -0.75 -0.88
N GLN A 90 11.44 0.07 -1.91
CA GLN A 90 11.34 1.52 -1.77
C GLN A 90 9.91 1.97 -1.43
N TRP A 91 8.91 1.37 -2.08
CA TRP A 91 7.49 1.61 -1.80
C TRP A 91 7.14 1.23 -0.35
N LEU A 92 7.59 0.06 0.13
CA LEU A 92 7.44 -0.38 1.52
C LEU A 92 8.04 0.64 2.50
N GLY A 93 9.21 1.20 2.19
CA GLY A 93 9.81 2.26 3.00
C GLY A 93 8.96 3.53 3.11
N GLN A 94 8.13 3.84 2.10
CA GLN A 94 7.17 4.94 2.18
C GLN A 94 5.89 4.56 2.95
N SER A 95 5.52 3.28 2.94
CA SER A 95 4.33 2.77 3.64
C SER A 95 4.42 2.96 5.17
N ASP A 96 5.62 2.92 5.76
CA ASP A 96 5.83 3.21 7.18
C ASP A 96 5.35 4.62 7.58
N ARG A 97 5.56 5.61 6.70
CA ARG A 97 5.12 6.99 6.93
C ARG A 97 3.59 7.10 6.86
N ALA A 98 2.98 6.38 5.92
CA ALA A 98 1.52 6.28 5.83
C ALA A 98 0.93 5.64 7.09
N MET A 99 1.52 4.55 7.60
CA MET A 99 1.10 3.89 8.83
C MET A 99 1.24 4.76 10.08
N GLN A 100 2.33 5.53 10.19
CA GLN A 100 2.51 6.50 11.26
C GLN A 100 1.43 7.60 11.24
N TRP A 101 1.06 8.07 10.06
CA TRP A 101 -0.02 9.05 9.91
C TRP A 101 -1.39 8.45 10.26
N ILE A 102 -1.71 7.26 9.75
CA ILE A 102 -2.96 6.53 10.09
C ILE A 102 -3.12 6.44 11.61
N LYS A 103 -2.06 6.03 12.31
CA LYS A 103 -2.06 5.96 13.77
C LYS A 103 -2.37 7.30 14.44
N GLN A 104 -1.82 8.41 13.93
CA GLN A 104 -2.11 9.74 14.46
C GLN A 104 -3.57 10.16 14.25
N CYS A 105 -4.19 9.74 13.15
CA CYS A 105 -5.61 9.97 12.91
C CYS A 105 -6.47 9.15 13.88
N GLU A 106 -6.13 7.88 14.09
CA GLU A 106 -6.83 6.99 15.03
C GLU A 106 -6.72 7.46 16.48
N ASP A 107 -5.55 7.93 16.90
CA ASP A 107 -5.31 8.52 18.23
C ASP A 107 -6.19 9.76 18.47
N ARG A 108 -6.68 10.39 17.39
CA ARG A 108 -7.61 11.55 17.42
C ARG A 108 -9.05 11.17 17.11
N HIS A 109 -9.35 9.88 17.02
CA HIS A 109 -10.68 9.33 16.71
C HIS A 109 -11.21 9.66 15.31
N TYR A 110 -10.33 9.92 14.35
CA TYR A 110 -10.72 10.01 12.94
C TYR A 110 -10.75 8.62 12.30
N VAL A 111 -11.65 8.46 11.33
CA VAL A 111 -11.70 7.28 10.44
C VAL A 111 -10.85 7.58 9.22
N VAL A 112 -10.01 6.64 8.82
CA VAL A 112 -9.17 6.76 7.62
C VAL A 112 -9.66 5.77 6.57
N ASP A 113 -10.17 6.29 5.46
CA ASP A 113 -10.59 5.47 4.32
C ASP A 113 -9.36 4.90 3.59
N GLY A 114 -9.43 3.63 3.18
CA GLY A 114 -8.35 2.94 2.46
C GLY A 114 -7.23 2.38 3.34
N LYS A 115 -7.36 2.43 4.67
CA LYS A 115 -6.40 1.80 5.61
C LYS A 115 -6.25 0.30 5.36
N GLU A 116 -7.37 -0.42 5.26
CA GLU A 116 -7.36 -1.89 5.07
C GLU A 116 -6.75 -2.27 3.72
N ASP A 117 -7.06 -1.50 2.67
CA ASP A 117 -6.47 -1.70 1.35
C ASP A 117 -4.94 -1.49 1.38
N LEU A 118 -4.47 -0.44 2.06
CA LEU A 118 -3.04 -0.21 2.24
C LEU A 118 -2.37 -1.35 3.01
N LEU A 119 -2.98 -1.84 4.10
CA LEU A 119 -2.45 -2.98 4.87
C LEU A 119 -2.31 -4.22 3.99
N SER A 120 -3.33 -4.55 3.20
CA SER A 120 -3.27 -5.64 2.23
C SER A 120 -2.13 -5.45 1.22
N CYS A 121 -1.94 -4.23 0.70
CA CYS A 121 -0.83 -3.92 -0.21
C CYS A 121 0.54 -4.11 0.47
N ILE A 122 0.68 -3.69 1.73
CA ILE A 122 1.92 -3.86 2.52
C ILE A 122 2.26 -5.34 2.69
N ASP A 123 1.28 -6.16 3.06
CA ASP A 123 1.51 -7.58 3.28
C ASP A 123 1.90 -8.29 1.97
N GLN A 124 1.21 -8.00 0.86
CA GLN A 124 1.58 -8.54 -0.45
C GLN A 124 2.96 -8.06 -0.90
N ALA A 125 3.27 -6.77 -0.74
CA ALA A 125 4.58 -6.25 -1.11
C ALA A 125 5.72 -6.90 -0.31
N ARG A 126 5.49 -7.27 0.95
CA ARG A 126 6.48 -8.02 1.77
C ARG A 126 6.73 -9.42 1.24
N LEU A 127 5.68 -10.12 0.81
CA LEU A 127 5.80 -11.45 0.20
C LEU A 127 6.59 -11.39 -1.12
N ILE A 128 6.29 -10.41 -1.97
CA ILE A 128 6.96 -10.26 -3.28
C ILE A 128 8.43 -9.81 -3.10
N ALA A 129 8.67 -8.79 -2.28
CA ALA A 129 10.01 -8.23 -2.09
C ALA A 129 10.94 -9.14 -1.29
N ASN A 130 10.40 -10.13 -0.59
CA ASN A 130 11.16 -11.04 0.23
C ASN A 130 10.62 -12.47 0.07
N PRO A 131 10.99 -13.18 -1.01
CA PRO A 131 10.51 -14.54 -1.28
C PRO A 131 10.99 -15.58 -0.25
N SER A 132 11.79 -15.18 0.75
CA SER A 132 12.11 -16.00 1.92
C SER A 132 11.15 -15.82 3.11
N TYR A 133 10.18 -14.90 2.98
CA TYR A 133 9.10 -14.65 3.93
C TYR A 133 7.86 -15.44 3.45
N GLU A 134 7.70 -16.67 3.94
CA GLU A 134 6.53 -17.55 3.71
C GLU A 134 6.29 -18.03 2.26
N MET A 135 7.34 -18.44 1.57
CA MET A 135 7.22 -19.12 0.27
C MET A 135 7.44 -20.64 0.34
N THR A 136 7.26 -21.25 1.52
CA THR A 136 7.55 -22.69 1.69
C THR A 136 6.31 -23.56 1.54
N ASP A 137 5.15 -23.21 2.10
CA ASP A 137 4.09 -24.23 2.23
C ASP A 137 3.07 -24.17 1.09
N ALA A 138 2.56 -22.97 0.75
CA ALA A 138 1.52 -22.83 -0.27
C ALA A 138 2.05 -23.03 -1.71
N LEU A 139 3.32 -22.66 -1.95
CA LEU A 139 3.97 -22.87 -3.24
C LEU A 139 4.48 -24.30 -3.40
N GLU A 140 4.95 -24.96 -2.33
CA GLU A 140 5.16 -26.42 -2.36
C GLU A 140 3.86 -27.18 -2.60
N GLU A 141 2.73 -26.74 -2.01
CA GLU A 141 1.44 -27.40 -2.20
C GLU A 141 0.93 -27.23 -3.64
N LEU A 142 1.07 -26.04 -4.24
CA LEU A 142 0.78 -25.78 -5.65
C LEU A 142 1.71 -26.56 -6.60
N GLU A 143 3.01 -26.67 -6.27
CA GLU A 143 3.98 -27.45 -7.05
C GLU A 143 3.69 -28.96 -6.94
N LEU A 144 3.34 -29.45 -5.75
CA LEU A 144 2.92 -30.83 -5.52
C LEU A 144 1.60 -31.16 -6.21
N ASP A 145 0.65 -30.25 -6.22
CA ASP A 145 -0.63 -30.45 -6.92
C ASP A 145 -0.45 -30.39 -8.44
N ALA A 146 0.38 -29.48 -8.96
CA ALA A 146 0.74 -29.45 -10.38
C ALA A 146 1.51 -30.71 -10.81
N LEU A 147 2.42 -31.23 -9.98
CA LEU A 147 3.11 -32.50 -10.20
C LEU A 147 2.16 -33.69 -10.15
N ARG A 148 1.22 -33.73 -9.19
CA ARG A 148 0.20 -34.77 -9.11
C ARG A 148 -0.73 -34.77 -10.31
N GLU A 149 -1.14 -33.60 -10.79
CA GLU A 149 -2.00 -33.43 -11.97
C GLU A 149 -1.28 -33.87 -13.26
N HIS A 150 0.04 -33.64 -13.33
CA HIS A 150 0.91 -34.16 -14.39
C HIS A 150 1.06 -35.70 -14.34
N GLU A 151 1.32 -36.25 -13.16
CA GLU A 151 1.47 -37.70 -12.93
C GLU A 151 0.13 -38.45 -13.06
N SER A 152 -1.00 -37.82 -12.77
CA SER A 152 -2.35 -38.38 -12.96
C SER A 152 -2.87 -38.28 -14.39
N GLY A 153 -2.09 -37.68 -15.30
CA GLY A 153 -2.28 -37.79 -16.74
C GLY A 153 -3.25 -36.80 -17.37
N GLU A 154 -3.70 -35.75 -16.68
CA GLU A 154 -4.58 -34.74 -17.30
C GLU A 154 -3.80 -33.76 -18.21
N THR A 155 -2.48 -33.61 -18.03
CA THR A 155 -1.62 -32.76 -18.89
C THR A 155 -0.63 -33.54 -19.77
N ALA A 156 -0.61 -34.88 -19.71
CA ALA A 156 0.34 -35.71 -20.45
C ALA A 156 0.23 -35.55 -21.98
N GLU A 157 -0.96 -35.24 -22.51
CA GLU A 157 -1.20 -35.04 -23.95
C GLU A 157 -0.64 -33.71 -24.49
N TRP A 158 -0.23 -32.76 -23.62
CA TRP A 158 0.31 -31.47 -24.05
C TRP A 158 1.82 -31.47 -24.26
N PHE A 159 2.52 -32.49 -23.76
CA PHE A 159 3.98 -32.64 -23.88
C PHE A 159 4.39 -33.91 -24.66
N SER A 160 3.44 -34.65 -25.24
CA SER A 160 3.75 -35.74 -26.15
C SER A 160 4.29 -35.19 -27.46
N SER A 161 5.61 -35.05 -27.47
CA SER A 161 6.47 -35.03 -28.65
C SER A 161 6.08 -36.13 -29.66
N GLU A 162 5.64 -35.72 -30.85
CA GLU A 162 5.68 -36.53 -32.07
C GLU A 162 6.62 -35.81 -33.03
N LYS A 163 7.88 -36.26 -33.12
CA LYS A 163 8.43 -37.24 -34.09
C LYS A 163 8.61 -36.70 -35.51
#